data_AF-A0A518C3I9-F1
#
_entry.id   AF-A0A518C3I9-F1
#
_cell.length_a   1.000
_cell.length_b   1.000
_cell.length_c   1.000
_cell.angle_alpha   90.00
_cell.angle_beta   90.00
_cell.angle_gamma   90.00
#
_symmetry.space_group_name_H-M   'P 1'
#
loop_
_entity.id
_entity.type
_entity.pdbx_description
1 polymer ?
#
loop_
_entity_poly.entity_id
_entity_poly.type
_entity_poly.pdbx_seq_one_letter_code
_entity_poly.pdbx_strand_id
1 'polypeptide(L)'
;MNQELMKTVERVVRPLPCDKTHKNRMRADLYSQLERIFEEELAKEPNESLALSRAQDRFGETAQLKKELLATIPRIHQWQTALDHFITGHREGRSTLRFAVGFGSRASVVLTLFFAVMIGWGTFYWQDPIIFGMWPAFLAIALLFGGNCFTNVILGDLALQAFQGDSFSARLKKPYLLVLAAVGAGLSVAVSLLTLIEVASPGAYWSGLPGVFLWPMGMTIALFLVVVTLMAKVELVDRRWSQLSLD
;
A
#
# COMPACT_ATOMS: atom_id res chain seq x y z
N MET A 1 -2.26 -24.31 9.97
CA MET A 1 -1.26 -23.51 10.68
C MET A 1 -1.69 -23.33 12.13
N ASN A 2 -0.89 -23.80 13.08
CA ASN A 2 -1.08 -23.53 14.50
C ASN A 2 -0.91 -22.02 14.77
N GLN A 3 -1.95 -21.37 15.31
CA GLN A 3 -1.99 -19.92 15.51
C GLN A 3 -0.95 -19.41 16.53
N GLU A 4 -0.66 -20.20 17.57
CA GLU A 4 0.29 -19.82 18.60
C GLU A 4 1.73 -19.79 18.05
N LEU A 5 2.09 -20.73 17.16
CA LEU A 5 3.36 -20.69 16.45
C LEU A 5 3.46 -19.44 15.54
N MET A 6 2.35 -19.08 14.87
CA MET A 6 2.31 -17.87 14.03
C MET A 6 2.50 -16.60 14.87
N LYS A 7 1.91 -16.51 16.06
CA LYS A 7 2.09 -15.36 16.97
C LYS A 7 3.56 -15.18 17.37
N THR A 8 4.25 -16.27 17.70
CA THR A 8 5.68 -16.23 18.05
C THR A 8 6.52 -15.68 16.89
N VAL A 9 6.31 -16.18 15.68
CA VAL A 9 7.00 -15.68 14.47
C VAL A 9 6.67 -14.22 14.21
N GLU A 10 5.41 -13.83 14.33
CA GLU A 10 4.95 -12.47 14.05
C GLU A 10 5.53 -11.45 15.06
N ARG A 11 5.69 -11.82 16.34
CA ARG A 11 6.38 -10.97 17.33
C ARG A 11 7.82 -10.64 16.94
N VAL A 12 8.52 -11.58 16.29
CA VAL A 12 9.88 -11.38 15.79
C VAL A 12 9.89 -10.51 14.52
N VAL A 13 9.02 -10.82 13.54
CA VAL A 13 9.09 -10.25 12.19
C VAL A 13 8.36 -8.91 12.05
N ARG A 14 7.23 -8.69 12.73
CA ARG A 14 6.43 -7.45 12.63
C ARG A 14 7.26 -6.18 12.83
N PRO A 15 8.15 -6.06 13.84
CA PRO A 15 8.92 -4.84 14.07
C PRO A 15 10.12 -4.65 13.12
N LEU A 16 10.39 -5.57 12.20
CA LEU A 16 11.51 -5.45 11.27
C LEU A 16 11.24 -4.35 10.21
N PRO A 17 12.22 -3.48 9.91
CA PRO A 17 12.10 -2.43 8.90
C PRO A 17 12.38 -3.00 7.50
N CYS A 18 11.46 -3.82 6.99
CA CYS A 18 11.49 -4.34 5.64
C CYS A 18 10.10 -4.32 4.99
N ASP A 19 10.07 -4.44 3.67
CA ASP A 19 8.82 -4.49 2.90
C ASP A 19 7.98 -5.75 3.23
N LYS A 20 6.69 -5.71 2.87
CA LYS A 20 5.76 -6.81 3.12
C LYS A 20 6.21 -8.13 2.48
N THR A 21 6.84 -8.08 1.31
CA THR A 21 7.30 -9.26 0.58
C THR A 21 8.40 -9.98 1.35
N HIS A 22 9.40 -9.24 1.85
CA HIS A 22 10.47 -9.75 2.69
C HIS A 22 9.94 -10.27 4.03
N LYS A 23 9.02 -9.54 4.68
CA LYS A 23 8.36 -10.02 5.90
C LYS A 23 7.63 -11.34 5.67
N ASN A 24 6.87 -11.46 4.58
CA ASN A 24 6.14 -12.68 4.25
C ASN A 24 7.07 -13.87 4.02
N ARG A 25 8.23 -13.65 3.38
CA ARG A 25 9.26 -14.68 3.22
C ARG A 25 9.85 -15.09 4.57
N MET A 26 10.27 -14.13 5.40
CA MET A 26 10.82 -14.40 6.74
C MET A 26 9.81 -15.13 7.63
N ARG A 27 8.52 -14.73 7.58
CA ARG A 27 7.44 -15.42 8.29
C ARG A 27 7.31 -16.87 7.86
N ALA A 28 7.29 -17.14 6.55
CA ALA A 28 7.18 -18.50 6.03
C ALA A 28 8.38 -19.37 6.44
N ASP A 29 9.59 -18.84 6.30
CA ASP A 29 10.83 -19.55 6.63
C ASP A 29 10.88 -19.88 8.14
N LEU A 30 10.67 -18.89 9.01
CA LEU A 30 10.68 -19.07 10.47
C LEU A 30 9.54 -19.97 10.95
N TYR A 31 8.36 -19.85 10.34
CA TYR A 31 7.22 -20.70 10.66
C TYR A 31 7.52 -22.16 10.33
N SER A 32 8.07 -22.44 9.15
CA SER A 32 8.41 -23.81 8.76
C SER A 32 9.44 -24.45 9.71
N GLN A 33 10.40 -23.66 10.21
CA GLN A 33 11.39 -24.15 11.18
C GLN A 33 10.76 -24.42 12.55
N LEU A 34 9.93 -23.50 13.02
CA LEU A 34 9.24 -23.64 14.32
C LEU A 34 8.22 -24.79 14.30
N GLU A 35 7.49 -24.96 13.20
CA GLU A 35 6.56 -26.07 12.98
C GLU A 35 7.29 -27.42 13.03
N ARG A 36 8.45 -27.53 12.36
CA ARG A 36 9.29 -28.74 12.44
C ARG A 36 9.77 -29.03 13.86
N ILE A 37 10.22 -28.03 14.62
CA ILE A 37 10.62 -28.22 16.02
C ILE A 37 9.43 -28.69 16.87
N PHE A 38 8.25 -28.10 16.64
CA PHE A 38 7.03 -28.50 17.32
C PHE A 38 6.67 -29.96 17.03
N GLU A 39 6.72 -30.39 15.77
CA GLU A 39 6.49 -31.78 15.38
C GLU A 39 7.50 -32.75 16.03
N GLU A 40 8.78 -32.36 16.10
CA GLU A 40 9.81 -33.14 16.81
C GLU A 40 9.50 -33.29 18.31
N GLU A 41 9.03 -32.24 18.98
CA GLU A 41 8.70 -32.28 20.40
C GLU A 41 7.39 -33.05 20.66
N LEU A 42 6.39 -32.91 19.78
CA LEU A 42 5.13 -33.64 19.85
C LEU A 42 5.34 -35.15 19.66
N ALA A 43 6.28 -35.54 18.80
CA ALA A 43 6.65 -36.94 18.61
C ALA A 43 7.32 -37.56 19.86
N LYS A 44 7.98 -36.75 20.70
CA LYS A 44 8.58 -37.21 21.96
C LYS A 44 7.56 -37.33 23.08
N GLU A 45 6.63 -36.37 23.16
CA GLU A 45 5.61 -36.32 24.19
C GLU A 45 4.29 -35.82 23.59
N PRO A 46 3.22 -36.63 23.57
CA PRO A 46 1.98 -36.33 22.84
C PRO A 46 1.10 -35.26 23.55
N ASN A 47 1.70 -34.40 24.38
CA ASN A 47 1.04 -33.26 24.98
C ASN A 47 1.34 -32.00 24.16
N GLU A 48 0.36 -31.56 23.37
CA GLU A 48 0.46 -30.40 22.47
C GLU A 48 0.91 -29.12 23.18
N SER A 49 0.35 -28.81 24.35
CA SER A 49 0.69 -27.59 25.09
C SER A 49 2.16 -27.55 25.53
N LEU A 50 2.68 -28.71 25.94
CA LEU A 50 4.03 -28.86 26.42
C LEU A 50 5.03 -28.94 25.26
N ALA A 51 4.67 -29.61 24.17
CA ALA A 51 5.44 -29.59 22.93
C ALA A 51 5.58 -28.16 22.38
N LEU A 52 4.51 -27.37 22.46
CA LEU A 52 4.52 -25.97 22.04
C LEU A 52 5.45 -25.11 22.92
N SER A 53 5.38 -25.25 24.25
CA SER A 53 6.30 -24.56 25.17
C SER A 53 7.75 -24.92 24.86
N ARG A 54 8.07 -26.22 24.74
CA ARG A 54 9.43 -26.68 24.42
C ARG A 54 9.90 -26.22 23.05
N ALA A 55 9.00 -26.16 22.06
CA ALA A 55 9.33 -25.65 20.74
C ALA A 55 9.66 -24.16 20.77
N GLN A 56 8.91 -23.36 21.53
CA GLN A 56 9.21 -21.94 21.73
C GLN A 56 10.55 -21.74 22.45
N ASP A 57 10.83 -22.53 23.49
CA ASP A 57 12.10 -22.47 24.22
C ASP A 57 13.29 -22.84 23.31
N ARG A 58 13.15 -23.90 22.49
CA ARG A 58 14.17 -24.34 21.51
C ARG A 58 14.34 -23.35 20.36
N PHE A 59 13.28 -22.65 19.96
CA PHE A 59 13.35 -21.64 18.91
C PHE A 59 14.20 -20.43 19.31
N GLY A 60 14.29 -20.17 20.63
CA GLY A 60 15.21 -19.22 21.22
C GLY A 60 14.58 -17.86 21.54
N GLU A 61 15.38 -16.97 22.12
CA GLU A 61 14.92 -15.66 22.56
C GLU A 61 14.57 -14.76 21.37
N THR A 62 13.34 -14.23 21.37
CA THR A 62 12.82 -13.32 20.33
C THR A 62 13.74 -12.13 20.04
N ALA A 63 14.41 -11.58 21.07
CA ALA A 63 15.32 -10.45 20.92
C ALA A 63 16.60 -10.80 20.13
N GLN A 64 17.14 -12.01 20.33
CA GLN A 64 18.34 -12.48 19.64
C GLN A 64 18.03 -12.76 18.17
N LEU A 65 16.95 -13.51 17.90
CA LEU A 65 16.46 -13.76 16.54
C LEU A 65 16.21 -12.47 15.76
N LYS A 66 15.58 -11.47 16.39
CA LYS A 66 15.36 -10.17 15.78
C LYS A 66 16.68 -9.51 15.37
N LYS A 67 17.71 -9.56 16.23
CA LYS A 67 19.03 -8.97 15.95
C LYS A 67 19.70 -9.66 14.76
N GLU A 68 19.62 -10.98 14.69
CA GLU A 68 20.17 -11.77 13.57
C GLU A 68 19.44 -11.47 12.26
N LEU A 69 18.10 -11.45 12.28
CA LEU A 69 17.30 -11.09 11.10
C LEU A 69 17.53 -9.64 10.65
N LEU A 70 17.70 -8.70 11.58
CA LEU A 70 18.06 -7.33 11.24
C LEU A 70 19.40 -7.24 10.52
N ALA A 71 20.35 -8.11 10.87
CA ALA A 71 21.66 -8.16 10.23
C ALA A 71 21.60 -8.72 8.80
N THR A 72 20.59 -9.53 8.45
CA THR A 72 20.42 -10.05 7.08
C THR A 72 19.71 -9.07 6.15
N ILE A 73 19.00 -8.06 6.67
CA ILE A 73 18.29 -7.07 5.87
C ILE A 73 19.28 -6.01 5.34
N PRO A 74 19.44 -5.86 4.01
CA PRO A 74 20.30 -4.83 3.45
C PRO A 74 19.87 -3.43 3.89
N ARG A 75 20.83 -2.56 4.21
CA ARG A 75 20.56 -1.18 4.70
C ARG A 75 19.64 -0.39 3.76
N ILE A 76 19.75 -0.60 2.45
CA ILE A 76 18.90 0.07 1.45
C ILE A 76 17.40 -0.21 1.69
N HIS A 77 17.03 -1.44 2.06
CA HIS A 77 15.63 -1.79 2.37
C HIS A 77 15.15 -1.15 3.67
N GLN A 78 16.04 -1.03 4.66
CA GLN A 78 15.73 -0.34 5.92
C GLN A 78 15.44 1.14 5.68
N TRP A 79 16.27 1.79 4.85
CA TRP A 79 16.08 3.18 4.44
C TRP A 79 14.80 3.38 3.63
N GLN A 80 14.53 2.52 2.66
CA GLN A 80 13.27 2.56 1.89
C GLN A 80 12.06 2.41 2.79
N THR A 81 12.09 1.47 3.74
CA THR A 81 10.97 1.26 4.67
C THR A 81 10.76 2.46 5.60
N ALA A 82 11.85 3.09 6.06
CA ALA A 82 11.80 4.30 6.86
C ALA A 82 11.24 5.49 6.05
N LEU A 83 11.67 5.63 4.80
CA LEU A 83 11.18 6.64 3.87
C LEU A 83 9.69 6.42 3.57
N ASP A 84 9.27 5.19 3.33
CA ASP A 84 7.87 4.83 3.11
C ASP A 84 7.04 5.15 4.35
N HIS A 85 7.51 4.83 5.56
CA HIS A 85 6.82 5.22 6.79
C HIS A 85 6.71 6.74 6.95
N PHE A 86 7.74 7.48 6.56
CA PHE A 86 7.72 8.94 6.61
C PHE A 86 6.71 9.52 5.59
N ILE A 87 6.78 9.08 4.33
CA ILE A 87 5.95 9.59 3.24
C ILE A 87 4.51 9.12 3.39
N THR A 88 4.28 7.83 3.61
CA THR A 88 2.94 7.22 3.65
C THR A 88 2.31 7.25 5.03
N GLY A 89 3.09 7.44 6.11
CA GLY A 89 2.56 7.49 7.48
C GLY A 89 1.78 6.23 7.87
N HIS A 90 2.03 5.13 7.15
CA HIS A 90 1.35 3.87 7.37
C HIS A 90 1.71 3.39 8.78
N ARG A 91 0.69 3.13 9.58
CA ARG A 91 0.82 2.44 10.86
C ARG A 91 -0.21 1.33 10.84
N GLU A 92 0.24 0.12 11.10
CA GLU A 92 -0.62 -1.06 11.23
C GLU A 92 -1.75 -0.75 12.23
N GLY A 93 -3.01 -1.04 11.86
CA GLY A 93 -4.19 -0.79 12.69
C GLY A 93 -4.89 0.58 12.54
N ARG A 94 -4.42 1.48 11.68
CA ARG A 94 -5.18 2.71 11.35
C ARG A 94 -6.36 2.40 10.43
N SER A 95 -7.47 3.11 10.60
CA SER A 95 -8.60 3.01 9.67
C SER A 95 -8.20 3.41 8.26
N THR A 96 -8.68 2.68 7.25
CA THR A 96 -8.41 2.93 5.83
C THR A 96 -8.72 4.37 5.45
N LEU A 97 -9.82 4.94 5.99
CA LEU A 97 -10.19 6.33 5.75
C LEU A 97 -9.14 7.33 6.23
N ARG A 98 -8.64 7.18 7.47
CA ARG A 98 -7.62 8.08 8.03
C ARG A 98 -6.31 7.97 7.24
N PHE A 99 -5.95 6.76 6.81
CA PHE A 99 -4.79 6.55 5.94
C PHE A 99 -4.99 7.24 4.58
N ALA A 100 -6.13 7.04 3.93
CA ALA A 100 -6.44 7.65 2.64
C ALA A 100 -6.40 9.18 2.70
N VAL A 101 -7.00 9.80 3.73
CA VAL A 101 -6.96 11.25 3.92
C VAL A 101 -5.53 11.74 4.11
N GLY A 102 -4.75 11.08 4.98
CA GLY A 102 -3.36 11.46 5.22
C GLY A 102 -2.45 11.26 4.02
N PHE A 103 -2.72 10.25 3.18
CA PHE A 103 -1.97 10.01 1.95
C PHE A 103 -2.30 11.07 0.89
N GLY A 104 -3.60 11.29 0.62
CA GLY A 104 -4.05 12.30 -0.34
C GLY A 104 -3.60 13.71 0.03
N SER A 105 -3.70 14.11 1.30
CA SER A 105 -3.28 15.44 1.75
C SER A 105 -1.78 15.67 1.59
N ARG A 106 -0.93 14.70 1.95
CA ARG A 106 0.52 14.81 1.74
C ARG A 106 0.89 14.83 0.26
N ALA A 107 0.23 14.01 -0.55
CA ALA A 107 0.42 14.02 -2.00
C ALA A 107 0.12 15.41 -2.59
N SER A 108 -1.01 16.03 -2.20
CA SER A 108 -1.33 17.41 -2.58
C SER A 108 -0.27 18.41 -2.09
N VAL A 109 0.13 18.36 -0.81
CA VAL A 109 1.10 19.30 -0.25
C VAL A 109 2.45 19.20 -0.96
N VAL A 110 2.95 17.98 -1.18
CA VAL A 110 4.22 17.75 -1.89
C VAL A 110 4.14 18.30 -3.31
N LEU A 111 3.04 18.07 -4.03
CA LEU A 111 2.89 18.57 -5.40
C LEU A 111 2.75 20.11 -5.45
N THR A 112 2.03 20.71 -4.49
CA THR A 112 1.96 22.17 -4.35
C THR A 112 3.33 22.79 -4.09
N LEU A 113 4.12 22.21 -3.18
CA LEU A 113 5.48 22.68 -2.88
C LEU A 113 6.39 22.53 -4.11
N PHE A 114 6.28 21.43 -4.85
CA PHE A 114 7.01 21.23 -6.10
C PHE A 114 6.68 22.33 -7.13
N PHE A 115 5.40 22.61 -7.36
CA PHE A 115 5.00 23.69 -8.28
C PHE A 115 5.42 25.07 -7.77
N ALA A 116 5.37 25.33 -6.45
CA ALA A 116 5.85 26.58 -5.87
C ALA A 116 7.34 26.81 -6.16
N VAL A 117 8.17 25.76 -6.02
CA VAL A 117 9.60 25.82 -6.35
C VAL A 117 9.80 26.05 -7.84
N MET A 118 9.08 25.30 -8.70
CA MET A 118 9.20 25.47 -10.16
C MET A 118 8.82 26.89 -10.62
N ILE A 119 7.73 27.44 -10.08
CA ILE A 119 7.25 28.79 -10.42
C ILE A 119 8.19 29.84 -9.86
N GLY A 120 8.62 29.71 -8.59
CA GLY A 120 9.59 30.62 -8.00
C GLY A 120 10.92 30.64 -8.75
N TRP A 121 11.38 29.48 -9.21
CA TRP A 121 12.56 29.38 -10.07
C TRP A 121 12.32 30.02 -11.45
N GLY A 122 11.18 29.74 -12.08
CA GLY A 122 10.79 30.28 -13.37
C GLY A 122 10.66 31.80 -13.37
N THR A 123 9.96 32.37 -12.38
CA THR A 123 9.79 33.82 -12.23
C THR A 123 11.11 34.52 -11.94
N PHE A 124 11.99 33.90 -11.14
CA PHE A 124 13.33 34.46 -10.88
C PHE A 124 14.21 34.47 -12.13
N TYR A 125 14.25 33.36 -12.88
CA TYR A 125 15.16 33.21 -14.03
C TYR A 125 14.66 33.95 -15.29
N TRP A 126 13.36 33.88 -15.58
CA TRP A 126 12.78 34.41 -16.82
C TRP A 126 12.16 35.81 -16.64
N GLN A 127 11.93 36.25 -15.40
CA GLN A 127 11.28 37.53 -15.08
C GLN A 127 9.89 37.71 -15.74
N ASP A 128 9.24 36.61 -16.11
CA ASP A 128 7.96 36.63 -16.81
C ASP A 128 6.78 36.55 -15.80
N PRO A 129 5.92 37.58 -15.72
CA PRO A 129 4.75 37.57 -14.84
C PRO A 129 3.68 36.56 -15.24
N ILE A 130 3.67 36.09 -16.50
CA ILE A 130 2.71 35.08 -16.99
C ILE A 130 2.88 33.77 -16.21
N ILE A 131 4.12 33.39 -15.87
CA ILE A 131 4.43 32.17 -15.11
C ILE A 131 3.73 32.20 -13.74
N PHE A 132 3.70 33.36 -13.09
CA PHE A 132 3.00 33.51 -11.82
C PHE A 132 1.48 33.39 -11.96
N GLY A 133 0.94 33.87 -13.09
CA GLY A 133 -0.48 33.75 -13.43
C GLY A 133 -0.99 32.30 -13.55
N MET A 134 -0.10 31.32 -13.74
CA MET A 134 -0.46 29.90 -13.81
C MET A 134 -0.72 29.25 -12.44
N TRP A 135 -0.46 29.95 -11.33
CA TRP A 135 -0.61 29.41 -9.96
C TRP A 135 -1.97 28.74 -9.68
N PRO A 136 -3.13 29.33 -10.07
CA PRO A 136 -4.42 28.71 -9.81
C PRO A 136 -4.58 27.33 -10.49
N ALA A 137 -4.07 27.18 -11.72
CA ALA A 137 -4.11 25.90 -12.43
C ALA A 137 -3.26 24.84 -11.72
N PHE A 138 -2.05 25.20 -11.28
CA PHE A 138 -1.19 24.27 -10.53
C PHE A 138 -1.78 23.87 -9.18
N LEU A 139 -2.43 24.80 -8.47
CA LEU A 139 -3.14 24.49 -7.24
C LEU A 139 -4.32 23.54 -7.50
N ALA A 140 -5.08 23.75 -8.58
CA ALA A 140 -6.13 22.84 -9.00
C ALA A 140 -5.57 21.44 -9.32
N ILE A 141 -4.45 21.34 -10.05
CA ILE A 141 -3.76 20.07 -10.31
C ILE A 141 -3.39 19.37 -9.00
N ALA A 142 -2.78 20.08 -8.05
CA ALA A 142 -2.36 19.51 -6.77
C ALA A 142 -3.52 19.00 -5.91
N LEU A 143 -4.63 19.74 -5.87
CA LEU A 143 -5.84 19.33 -5.16
C LEU A 143 -6.51 18.12 -5.82
N LEU A 144 -6.68 18.15 -7.14
CA LEU A 144 -7.25 17.04 -7.90
C LEU A 144 -6.38 15.78 -7.80
N PHE A 145 -5.05 15.93 -7.83
CA PHE A 145 -4.12 14.82 -7.65
C PHE A 145 -4.28 14.16 -6.28
N GLY A 146 -4.28 14.93 -5.19
CA GLY A 146 -4.50 14.37 -3.86
C GLY A 146 -5.90 13.78 -3.67
N GLY A 147 -6.92 14.39 -4.28
CA GLY A 147 -8.28 13.84 -4.35
C GLY A 147 -8.30 12.47 -5.04
N ASN A 148 -7.63 12.33 -6.18
CA ASN A 148 -7.49 11.04 -6.86
C ASN A 148 -6.70 10.03 -6.03
N CYS A 149 -5.62 10.44 -5.36
CA CYS A 149 -4.88 9.56 -4.44
C CYS A 149 -5.77 9.05 -3.31
N PHE A 150 -6.57 9.92 -2.68
CA PHE A 150 -7.55 9.55 -1.66
C PHE A 150 -8.55 8.52 -2.21
N THR A 151 -9.21 8.84 -3.33
CA THR A 151 -10.23 7.99 -3.94
C THR A 151 -9.65 6.63 -4.34
N ASN A 152 -8.48 6.59 -4.98
CA ASN A 152 -7.84 5.35 -5.42
C ASN A 152 -7.41 4.46 -4.25
N VAL A 153 -7.03 5.01 -3.09
CA VAL A 153 -6.75 4.20 -1.89
C VAL A 153 -8.02 3.51 -1.39
N ILE A 154 -9.14 4.23 -1.32
CA ILE A 154 -10.43 3.67 -0.88
C ILE A 154 -10.92 2.60 -1.86
N LEU A 155 -10.88 2.91 -3.16
CA LEU A 155 -11.28 1.97 -4.20
C LEU A 155 -10.34 0.77 -4.28
N GLY A 156 -9.05 0.96 -4.01
CA GLY A 156 -8.07 -0.12 -3.91
C GLY A 156 -8.40 -1.09 -2.78
N ASP A 157 -8.73 -0.60 -1.58
CA ASP A 157 -9.17 -1.46 -0.48
C ASP A 157 -10.47 -2.21 -0.81
N LEU A 158 -11.46 -1.51 -1.39
CA LEU A 158 -12.71 -2.12 -1.85
C LEU A 158 -12.46 -3.22 -2.90
N ALA A 159 -11.57 -2.98 -3.85
CA ALA A 159 -11.18 -3.94 -4.88
C ALA A 159 -10.46 -5.15 -4.27
N LEU A 160 -9.61 -4.94 -3.25
CA LEU A 160 -8.93 -6.02 -2.53
C LEU A 160 -9.89 -6.87 -1.69
N GLN A 161 -11.07 -6.37 -1.33
CA GLN A 161 -12.14 -7.18 -0.73
C GLN A 161 -12.85 -8.10 -1.75
N ALA A 162 -12.64 -7.87 -3.05
CA ALA A 162 -13.15 -8.75 -4.11
C ALA A 162 -12.44 -10.11 -4.16
N PHE A 163 -11.21 -10.16 -3.65
CA PHE A 163 -10.36 -11.35 -3.66
C PHE A 163 -10.44 -12.10 -2.33
N GLN A 164 -10.45 -13.42 -2.40
CA GLN A 164 -10.23 -14.33 -1.27
C GLN A 164 -9.29 -15.44 -1.72
N GLY A 165 -8.46 -15.97 -0.83
CA GLY A 165 -7.58 -17.06 -1.23
C GLY A 165 -6.49 -17.41 -0.24
N ASP A 166 -5.79 -18.49 -0.58
CA ASP A 166 -4.54 -18.93 0.03
C ASP A 166 -3.34 -18.28 -0.64
N SER A 167 -2.16 -18.41 -0.02
CA SER A 167 -0.90 -17.80 -0.45
C SER A 167 -0.53 -18.06 -1.92
N PHE A 168 -1.03 -19.14 -2.50
CA PHE A 168 -0.77 -19.54 -3.88
C PHE A 168 -1.91 -19.28 -4.87
N SER A 169 -3.14 -19.00 -4.40
CA SER A 169 -4.26 -18.77 -5.33
C SER A 169 -5.19 -17.66 -4.83
N ALA A 170 -5.10 -16.49 -5.48
CA ALA A 170 -6.08 -15.43 -5.33
C ALA A 170 -7.31 -15.79 -6.18
N ARG A 171 -8.44 -16.08 -5.54
CA ARG A 171 -9.72 -16.33 -6.19
C ARG A 171 -10.59 -15.09 -6.12
N LEU A 172 -11.17 -14.71 -7.26
CA LEU A 172 -12.11 -13.59 -7.32
C LEU A 172 -13.48 -14.07 -6.82
N LYS A 173 -13.92 -13.59 -5.65
CA LYS A 173 -15.21 -13.98 -5.05
C LYS A 173 -16.32 -12.97 -5.34
N LYS A 174 -15.97 -11.68 -5.40
CA LYS A 174 -16.94 -10.59 -5.62
C LYS A 174 -16.52 -9.74 -6.82
N PRO A 175 -16.64 -10.25 -8.06
CA PRO A 175 -16.19 -9.55 -9.26
C PRO A 175 -16.81 -8.16 -9.42
N TYR A 176 -18.06 -7.97 -8.97
CA TYR A 176 -18.74 -6.69 -9.04
C TYR A 176 -18.04 -5.58 -8.23
N LEU A 177 -17.41 -5.89 -7.09
CA LEU A 177 -16.64 -4.91 -6.32
C LEU A 177 -15.40 -4.44 -7.08
N LEU A 178 -14.71 -5.36 -7.77
CA LEU A 178 -13.56 -5.04 -8.60
C LEU A 178 -13.95 -4.14 -9.77
N VAL A 179 -15.05 -4.48 -10.46
CA VAL A 179 -15.56 -3.69 -11.59
C VAL A 179 -15.97 -2.30 -11.12
N LEU A 180 -16.76 -2.19 -10.04
CA LEU A 180 -17.18 -0.90 -9.48
C LEU A 180 -15.99 -0.05 -9.06
N ALA A 181 -15.00 -0.65 -8.39
CA ALA A 181 -13.79 0.06 -7.98
C ALA A 181 -12.97 0.55 -9.16
N ALA A 182 -12.77 -0.29 -10.19
CA ALA A 182 -12.02 0.10 -11.38
C ALA A 182 -12.73 1.22 -12.15
N VAL A 183 -14.04 1.10 -12.37
CA VAL A 183 -14.85 2.14 -13.03
C VAL A 183 -14.82 3.45 -12.22
N GLY A 184 -14.94 3.36 -10.89
CA GLY A 184 -14.83 4.53 -10.01
C GLY A 184 -13.47 5.23 -10.11
N ALA A 185 -12.38 4.46 -10.19
CA ALA A 185 -11.02 4.99 -10.34
C ALA A 185 -10.87 5.72 -11.68
N GLY A 186 -11.32 5.09 -12.77
CA GLY A 186 -11.33 5.71 -14.10
C GLY A 186 -12.17 6.98 -14.17
N LEU A 187 -13.36 6.96 -13.57
CA LEU A 187 -14.26 8.12 -13.52
C LEU A 187 -13.63 9.28 -12.74
N SER A 188 -12.99 9.01 -11.59
CA SER A 188 -12.33 10.03 -10.77
C SER A 188 -11.26 10.79 -11.55
N VAL A 189 -10.42 10.06 -12.29
CA VAL A 189 -9.35 10.67 -13.12
C VAL A 189 -9.94 11.43 -14.30
N ALA A 190 -10.94 10.87 -14.98
CA ALA A 190 -11.56 11.53 -16.13
C ALA A 190 -12.28 12.83 -15.75
N VAL A 191 -13.02 12.84 -14.63
CA VAL A 191 -13.65 14.05 -14.08
C VAL A 191 -12.59 15.08 -13.72
N SER A 192 -11.51 14.67 -13.05
CA SER A 192 -10.41 15.58 -12.69
C SER A 192 -9.77 16.22 -13.92
N LEU A 193 -9.59 15.47 -15.02
CA LEU A 193 -9.06 16.02 -16.26
C LEU A 193 -10.02 17.03 -16.88
N LEU A 194 -11.33 16.75 -16.91
CA LEU A 194 -12.32 17.70 -17.41
C LEU A 194 -12.34 18.99 -16.57
N THR A 195 -12.28 18.86 -15.24
CA THR A 195 -12.16 20.02 -14.34
C THR A 195 -10.91 20.83 -14.64
N LEU A 196 -9.78 20.17 -14.89
CA LEU A 196 -8.54 20.85 -15.22
C LEU A 196 -8.62 21.62 -16.55
N ILE A 197 -9.26 21.05 -17.57
CA ILE A 197 -9.47 21.71 -18.87
C ILE A 197 -10.31 22.97 -18.70
N GLU A 198 -11.41 22.87 -17.94
CA GLU A 198 -12.28 24.02 -17.67
C GLU A 198 -11.55 25.12 -16.89
N VAL A 199 -10.72 24.76 -15.91
CA VAL A 199 -9.91 25.73 -15.13
C VAL A 199 -8.84 26.38 -16.00
N ALA A 200 -8.20 25.60 -16.89
CA ALA A 200 -7.10 26.10 -17.72
C ALA A 200 -7.58 26.93 -18.92
N SER A 201 -8.76 26.62 -19.45
CA SER A 201 -9.34 27.30 -20.61
C SER A 201 -10.86 27.36 -20.51
N PRO A 202 -11.40 28.28 -19.69
CA PRO A 202 -12.85 28.44 -19.52
C PRO A 202 -13.56 28.65 -20.87
N GLY A 203 -14.61 27.88 -21.12
CA GLY A 203 -15.36 27.97 -22.38
C GLY A 203 -14.67 27.36 -23.61
N ALA A 204 -13.58 26.61 -23.44
CA ALA A 204 -13.03 25.79 -24.52
C ALA A 204 -14.12 24.87 -25.10
N TYR A 205 -14.27 24.89 -26.42
CA TYR A 205 -15.31 24.12 -27.11
C TYR A 205 -15.17 22.61 -26.84
N TRP A 206 -16.24 22.03 -26.32
CA TRP A 206 -16.38 20.62 -25.95
C TRP A 206 -16.39 19.62 -27.13
N SER A 207 -16.06 20.06 -28.35
CA SER A 207 -16.00 19.21 -29.54
C SER A 207 -14.79 18.28 -29.46
N GLY A 208 -14.97 17.10 -28.87
CA GLY A 208 -13.90 16.13 -28.58
C GLY A 208 -14.01 15.46 -27.21
N LEU A 209 -14.99 15.88 -26.40
CA LEU A 209 -15.29 15.34 -25.06
C LEU A 209 -15.18 13.83 -24.92
N PRO A 210 -15.79 13.01 -25.81
CA PRO A 210 -15.74 11.57 -25.64
C PRO A 210 -14.32 11.03 -25.65
N GLY A 211 -13.44 11.53 -26.52
CA GLY A 211 -12.05 11.07 -26.59
C GLY A 211 -11.25 11.48 -25.35
N VAL A 212 -11.37 12.75 -24.96
CA VAL A 212 -10.68 13.32 -23.79
C VAL A 212 -11.12 12.67 -22.49
N PHE A 213 -12.36 12.22 -22.40
CA PHE A 213 -12.90 11.54 -21.22
C PHE A 213 -12.64 10.03 -21.21
N LEU A 214 -12.95 9.33 -22.32
CA LEU A 214 -12.91 7.88 -22.38
C LEU A 214 -11.47 7.34 -22.36
N TRP A 215 -10.51 8.05 -22.95
CA TRP A 215 -9.13 7.58 -23.02
C TRP A 215 -8.45 7.52 -21.64
N PRO A 216 -8.40 8.60 -20.84
CA PRO A 216 -7.86 8.54 -19.48
C PRO A 216 -8.63 7.58 -18.58
N MET A 217 -9.96 7.51 -18.72
CA MET A 217 -10.80 6.56 -17.99
C MET A 217 -10.38 5.12 -18.27
N GLY A 218 -10.27 4.74 -19.55
CA GLY A 218 -9.88 3.41 -19.98
C GLY A 218 -8.45 3.04 -19.56
N MET A 219 -7.49 3.95 -19.73
CA MET A 219 -6.11 3.73 -19.26
C MET A 219 -6.04 3.54 -17.75
N THR A 220 -6.77 4.36 -16.99
CA THR A 220 -6.80 4.28 -15.53
C THR A 220 -7.43 2.98 -15.07
N ILE A 221 -8.54 2.54 -15.68
CA ILE A 221 -9.15 1.23 -15.40
C ILE A 221 -8.14 0.11 -15.62
N ALA A 222 -7.44 0.11 -16.76
CA ALA A 222 -6.47 -0.92 -17.09
C ALA A 222 -5.31 -0.96 -16.08
N LEU A 223 -4.70 0.20 -15.80
CA LEU A 223 -3.59 0.31 -14.83
C LEU A 223 -4.05 -0.07 -13.42
N PHE A 224 -5.23 0.38 -12.99
CA PHE A 224 -5.79 0.06 -11.69
C PHE A 224 -5.99 -1.45 -11.53
N LEU A 225 -6.55 -2.14 -12.54
CA LEU A 225 -6.72 -3.59 -12.51
C LEU A 225 -5.38 -4.33 -12.42
N VAL A 226 -4.36 -3.87 -13.16
CA VAL A 226 -2.99 -4.44 -13.07
C VAL A 226 -2.44 -4.28 -11.66
N VAL A 227 -2.47 -3.07 -11.11
CA VAL A 227 -1.93 -2.77 -9.77
C VAL A 227 -2.67 -3.58 -8.70
N VAL A 228 -4.00 -3.58 -8.70
CA VAL A 228 -4.80 -4.34 -7.72
C VAL A 228 -4.53 -5.83 -7.81
N THR A 229 -4.38 -6.40 -9.02
CA THR A 229 -4.10 -7.83 -9.18
C THR A 229 -2.72 -8.21 -8.64
N LEU A 230 -1.71 -7.35 -8.85
CA LEU A 230 -0.37 -7.54 -8.28
C LEU A 230 -0.40 -7.41 -6.75
N MET A 231 -1.07 -6.39 -6.23
CA MET A 231 -1.19 -6.15 -4.79
C MET A 231 -2.00 -7.24 -4.09
N ALA A 232 -3.04 -7.78 -4.71
CA ALA A 232 -3.91 -8.80 -4.12
C ALA A 232 -3.12 -10.03 -3.67
N LYS A 233 -2.11 -10.46 -4.44
CA LYS A 233 -1.26 -11.60 -4.06
C LYS A 233 -0.49 -11.34 -2.78
N VAL A 234 0.15 -10.17 -2.67
CA VAL A 234 0.96 -9.80 -1.50
C VAL A 234 0.07 -9.57 -0.28
N GLU A 235 -1.04 -8.87 -0.46
CA GLU A 235 -1.94 -8.48 0.63
C GLU A 235 -2.73 -9.66 1.20
N LEU A 236 -3.13 -10.64 0.37
CA LEU A 236 -3.83 -11.84 0.86
C LEU A 236 -2.94 -12.70 1.77
N VAL A 237 -1.64 -12.78 1.48
CA VAL A 237 -0.67 -13.45 2.35
C VAL A 237 -0.52 -12.66 3.65
N ASP A 238 -0.29 -11.35 3.56
CA ASP A 238 -0.03 -10.49 4.70
C ASP A 238 -1.25 -10.38 5.65
N ARG A 239 -2.48 -10.35 5.13
CA ARG A 239 -3.73 -10.29 5.91
C ARG A 239 -3.84 -11.40 6.96
N ARG A 240 -3.33 -12.60 6.68
CA ARG A 240 -3.35 -13.72 7.64
C ARG A 240 -2.50 -13.45 8.88
N TRP A 241 -1.36 -12.80 8.68
CA TRP A 241 -0.40 -12.50 9.73
C TRP A 241 -0.77 -11.23 10.50
N SER A 242 -1.25 -10.21 9.79
CA SER A 242 -1.62 -8.92 10.39
C SER A 242 -2.90 -8.99 11.23
N GLN A 243 -3.79 -9.96 10.97
CA GLN A 243 -4.99 -10.20 11.78
C GLN A 243 -4.71 -10.92 13.10
N LEU A 244 -3.49 -11.41 13.34
CA LEU A 244 -3.14 -12.05 14.60
C LEU A 244 -3.05 -11.03 15.73
N SER A 245 -3.88 -11.22 16.75
CA SER A 245 -3.70 -10.59 18.06
C SER A 245 -2.41 -11.10 18.70
N LEU A 246 -1.51 -10.19 19.08
CA LEU A 246 -0.25 -10.54 19.75
C LEU A 246 -0.35 -10.46 21.28
N ASP A 247 -1.50 -10.01 21.79
CA ASP A 247 -1.86 -9.92 23.21
C ASP A 247 -2.26 -11.29 23.78
#